data_AF-A0A2A2LMK5-F1
#
_entry.id   AF-A0A2A2LMK5-F1
#
_cell.length_a   1.000
_cell.length_b   1.000
_cell.length_c   1.000
_cell.angle_alpha   90.00
_cell.angle_beta   90.00
_cell.angle_gamma   90.00
#
_symmetry.space_group_name_H-M   'P 1'
#
loop_
_entity.id
_entity.type
_entity.pdbx_description
1 polymer ?
#
loop_
_entity_poly.entity_id
_entity_poly.type
_entity_poly.pdbx_seq_one_letter_code
_entity_poly.pdbx_strand_id
1 'polypeptide(L)'
;MNRCGISQLHRFNINGKDVIVFLHIQKTAGTSFEKFLVRYLDIDKPCQCTKGKKRCNCKRPNNQNEIWLFSRYSTGWLCGLHSDYTELFVNGCVNEALDKKEGFHQKRRYYYTTFLREPISRFISEYRHVNRGATWIASRHICNGRPPTADELPICFDPLIGWEGVTIDEFNYCPFNLAFNRQTRMLADLTRIGCYSQLGIENEQRDRIMLESAKETLRNMVFFGIKERMDDSQFMFENLFGLKFTRKLSEWSKSKSNDTQITEEQLERIKQRNHLDIE
;
A
#
# COMPACT_ATOMS: atom_id res chain seq x y z
N MET A 1 -6.04 33.11 10.97
CA MET A 1 -4.83 32.71 10.24
C MET A 1 -4.17 31.55 10.99
N ASN A 2 -4.63 30.32 10.75
CA ASN A 2 -4.03 29.13 11.39
C ASN A 2 -2.96 28.59 10.45
N ARG A 3 -1.70 28.74 10.85
CA ARG A 3 -0.54 28.15 10.16
C ARG A 3 -0.71 26.63 10.20
N CYS A 4 -1.05 26.03 9.07
CA CYS A 4 -0.85 24.61 8.83
C CYS A 4 0.65 24.34 9.05
N GLY A 5 0.95 23.49 10.04
CA GLY A 5 2.31 23.17 10.48
C GLY A 5 3.09 22.40 9.42
N ILE A 6 3.60 23.11 8.41
CA ILE A 6 4.71 22.62 7.59
C ILE A 6 5.98 22.85 8.40
N SER A 7 6.28 22.01 9.39
CA SER A 7 7.40 22.24 10.31
C SER A 7 8.43 21.11 10.39
N GLN A 8 8.53 20.22 9.41
CA GLN A 8 9.72 19.40 9.23
C GLN A 8 9.95 19.07 7.76
N LEU A 9 10.92 19.76 7.14
CA LEU A 9 11.48 19.34 5.87
C LEU A 9 12.25 18.03 6.13
N HIS A 10 11.67 16.89 5.74
CA HIS A 10 12.32 15.59 5.87
C HIS A 10 13.37 15.43 4.76
N ARG A 11 14.48 16.17 4.86
CA ARG A 11 15.55 16.14 3.87
C ARG A 11 16.13 14.72 3.79
N PHE A 12 15.71 14.00 2.76
CA PHE A 12 16.11 12.62 2.51
C PHE A 12 17.56 12.60 2.05
N ASN A 13 18.38 11.84 2.75
CA ASN A 13 19.78 11.65 2.41
C ASN A 13 19.99 10.29 1.76
N ILE A 14 19.93 10.26 0.42
CA ILE A 14 20.15 9.03 -0.38
C ILE A 14 21.54 8.42 -0.15
N ASN A 15 22.54 9.25 0.17
CA ASN A 15 23.91 8.84 0.49
C ASN A 15 24.08 8.42 1.96
N GLY A 16 23.10 8.74 2.81
CA GLY A 16 23.06 8.37 4.22
C GLY A 16 22.48 6.98 4.44
N LYS A 17 21.75 6.80 5.55
CA LYS A 17 21.09 5.54 5.94
C LYS A 17 19.57 5.60 5.79
N ASP A 18 19.09 6.56 5.00
CA ASP A 18 17.67 6.78 4.78
C ASP A 18 17.13 5.78 3.75
N VAL A 19 15.94 5.23 4.00
CA VAL A 19 15.26 4.31 3.10
C VAL A 19 13.81 4.73 2.92
N ILE A 20 13.39 4.93 1.67
CA ILE A 20 11.96 5.09 1.35
C ILE A 20 11.32 3.72 1.32
N VAL A 21 10.23 3.54 2.05
CA VAL A 21 9.43 2.32 2.07
C VAL A 21 8.07 2.63 1.46
N PHE A 22 7.68 1.91 0.41
CA PHE A 22 6.38 2.10 -0.22
C PHE A 22 5.41 0.97 0.15
N LEU A 23 4.41 1.30 0.98
CA LEU A 23 3.28 0.44 1.31
C LEU A 23 2.26 0.52 0.16
N HIS A 24 2.24 -0.51 -0.68
CA HIS A 24 1.41 -0.55 -1.88
C HIS A 24 0.04 -1.17 -1.59
N ILE A 25 -0.96 -0.34 -1.31
CA ILE A 25 -2.37 -0.77 -1.21
C ILE A 25 -2.94 -1.07 -2.60
N GLN A 26 -3.66 -2.18 -2.75
CA GLN A 26 -4.22 -2.56 -4.04
C GLN A 26 -5.11 -1.44 -4.60
N LYS A 27 -4.91 -1.16 -5.90
CA LYS A 27 -5.75 -0.29 -6.75
C LYS A 27 -5.71 1.20 -6.44
N THR A 28 -4.68 1.69 -5.75
CA THR A 28 -4.49 3.11 -5.42
C THR A 28 -3.48 3.85 -6.31
N ALA A 29 -3.24 3.38 -7.53
CA ALA A 29 -2.18 3.87 -8.45
C ALA A 29 -0.72 3.56 -8.03
N GLY A 30 -0.51 2.68 -7.04
CA GLY A 30 0.84 2.27 -6.62
C GLY A 30 1.72 1.72 -7.75
N THR A 31 1.15 1.04 -8.75
CA THR A 31 1.93 0.58 -9.93
C THR A 31 2.51 1.75 -10.74
N SER A 32 1.78 2.86 -10.88
CA SER A 32 2.27 4.05 -11.58
C SER A 32 3.34 4.73 -10.72
N PHE A 33 3.06 4.99 -9.45
CA PHE A 33 3.97 5.68 -8.56
C PHE A 33 5.30 4.93 -8.35
N GLU A 34 5.28 3.61 -8.13
CA GLU A 34 6.52 2.84 -7.97
C GLU A 34 7.37 2.83 -9.25
N LYS A 35 6.76 2.89 -10.45
CA LYS A 35 7.51 3.04 -11.70
C LYS A 35 8.22 4.38 -11.75
N PHE A 36 7.60 5.44 -11.24
CA PHE A 36 8.20 6.76 -11.15
C PHE A 36 9.40 6.76 -10.19
N LEU A 37 9.25 6.15 -9.01
CA LEU A 37 10.36 6.00 -8.06
C LEU A 37 11.58 5.29 -8.67
N VAL A 38 11.38 4.27 -9.50
CA VAL A 38 12.52 3.49 -10.04
C VAL A 38 13.02 3.95 -11.41
N ARG A 39 12.27 4.78 -12.15
CA ARG A 39 12.62 5.16 -13.55
C ARG A 39 12.70 6.65 -13.82
N TYR A 40 12.00 7.47 -13.04
CA TYR A 40 11.82 8.88 -13.37
C TYR A 40 12.27 9.81 -12.25
N LEU A 41 12.92 9.32 -11.20
CA LEU A 41 13.61 10.19 -10.24
C LEU A 41 14.89 10.76 -10.84
N ASP A 42 15.07 12.06 -10.67
CA ASP A 42 16.28 12.80 -11.02
C ASP A 42 17.28 12.71 -9.86
N ILE A 43 18.20 11.75 -9.94
CA ILE A 43 19.21 11.45 -8.93
C ILE A 43 20.54 11.09 -9.62
N ASP A 44 21.66 11.39 -8.97
CA ASP A 44 23.02 11.17 -9.50
C ASP A 44 23.24 9.74 -10.03
N LYS A 45 22.66 8.76 -9.33
CA LYS A 45 22.73 7.35 -9.72
C LYS A 45 21.32 6.73 -9.81
N PRO A 46 20.72 6.69 -11.01
CA PRO A 46 19.41 6.08 -11.22
C PRO A 46 19.40 4.58 -10.92
N CYS A 47 18.21 4.03 -10.63
CA CYS A 47 18.06 2.59 -10.48
C CYS A 47 18.36 1.86 -11.80
N GLN A 48 19.03 0.71 -11.70
CA GLN A 48 19.34 -0.11 -12.87
C GLN A 48 18.17 -1.05 -13.19
N CYS A 49 17.41 -0.74 -14.24
CA CYS A 49 16.27 -1.52 -14.70
C CYS A 49 16.58 -2.30 -15.99
N THR A 50 16.70 -3.63 -15.92
CA THR A 50 16.90 -4.47 -17.11
C THR A 50 15.57 -4.74 -17.84
N LYS A 51 15.57 -4.66 -19.19
CA LYS A 51 14.40 -5.03 -20.01
C LYS A 51 13.97 -6.47 -19.71
N GLY A 52 12.66 -6.72 -19.60
CA GLY A 52 12.10 -8.03 -19.25
C GLY A 52 12.10 -8.37 -17.76
N LYS A 53 12.89 -7.68 -16.92
CA LYS A 53 12.84 -7.84 -15.46
C LYS A 53 11.85 -6.84 -14.85
N LYS A 54 10.98 -7.33 -13.96
CA LYS A 54 10.04 -6.48 -13.21
C LYS A 54 10.74 -5.63 -12.14
N ARG A 55 11.87 -6.09 -11.61
CA ARG A 55 12.61 -5.44 -10.52
C ARG A 55 13.82 -4.67 -11.05
N CYS A 56 14.09 -3.51 -10.46
CA CYS A 56 15.24 -2.66 -10.70
C CYS A 56 16.16 -2.66 -9.48
N ASN A 57 17.46 -2.49 -9.70
CA ASN A 57 18.42 -2.38 -8.61
C ASN A 57 18.56 -0.90 -8.21
N CYS A 58 17.97 -0.52 -7.08
CA CYS A 58 18.04 0.83 -6.51
C CYS A 58 19.07 0.87 -5.37
N LYS A 59 20.35 0.92 -5.76
CA LYS A 59 21.49 0.97 -4.83
C LYS A 59 21.91 2.41 -4.55
N ARG A 60 22.55 2.66 -3.41
CA ARG A 60 23.02 4.02 -3.08
C ARG A 60 24.11 4.48 -4.06
N PRO A 61 24.24 5.79 -4.32
CA PRO A 61 25.32 6.31 -5.14
C PRO A 61 26.72 5.96 -4.60
N ASN A 62 26.91 6.15 -3.29
CA ASN A 62 28.18 5.91 -2.59
C ASN A 62 28.42 4.47 -2.13
N ASN A 63 27.41 3.60 -2.11
CA ASN A 63 27.55 2.21 -1.69
C ASN A 63 26.63 1.28 -2.52
N GLN A 64 27.24 0.42 -3.34
CA GLN A 64 26.50 -0.51 -4.21
C GLN A 64 25.90 -1.71 -3.47
N ASN A 65 26.29 -1.95 -2.23
CA ASN A 65 25.72 -3.03 -1.42
C ASN A 65 24.43 -2.58 -0.73
N GLU A 66 24.26 -1.28 -0.46
CA GLU A 66 23.12 -0.73 0.28
C GLU A 66 21.96 -0.29 -0.63
N ILE A 67 20.74 -0.47 -0.14
CA ILE A 67 19.48 -0.17 -0.81
C ILE A 67 18.85 1.07 -0.16
N TRP A 68 18.40 2.02 -0.98
CA TRP A 68 17.71 3.23 -0.49
C TRP A 68 16.19 3.22 -0.72
N LEU A 69 15.68 2.24 -1.47
CA LEU A 69 14.26 2.10 -1.78
C LEU A 69 13.79 0.67 -1.50
N PHE A 70 12.76 0.54 -0.68
CA PHE A 70 12.04 -0.71 -0.40
C PHE A 70 10.65 -0.63 -1.01
N SER A 71 10.45 -1.35 -2.11
CA SER A 71 9.23 -1.33 -2.91
C SER A 71 9.14 -2.57 -3.79
N ARG A 72 7.97 -2.86 -4.36
CA ARG A 72 7.77 -3.98 -5.29
C ARG A 72 8.74 -3.95 -6.46
N TYR A 73 8.99 -2.77 -7.03
CA TYR A 73 9.87 -2.63 -8.20
C TYR A 73 11.35 -2.45 -7.86
N SER A 74 11.73 -2.40 -6.58
CA SER A 74 13.13 -2.40 -6.14
C SER A 74 13.48 -3.76 -5.49
N THR A 75 13.06 -3.97 -4.25
CA THR A 75 13.33 -5.16 -3.44
C THR A 75 12.43 -6.34 -3.80
N GLY A 76 11.25 -6.06 -4.35
CA GLY A 76 10.20 -7.06 -4.52
C GLY A 76 9.36 -7.21 -3.27
N TRP A 77 8.60 -8.30 -3.19
CA TRP A 77 7.73 -8.62 -2.06
C TRP A 77 8.48 -9.36 -0.95
N LEU A 78 9.57 -8.78 -0.43
CA LEU A 78 10.38 -9.44 0.59
C LEU A 78 9.59 -9.74 1.88
N CYS A 79 8.67 -8.84 2.25
CA CYS A 79 7.82 -9.01 3.43
C CYS A 79 6.49 -9.72 3.16
N GLY A 80 6.19 -10.08 1.90
CA GLY A 80 4.88 -10.59 1.51
C GLY A 80 4.28 -9.79 0.35
N LEU A 81 3.37 -10.43 -0.38
CA LEU A 81 2.63 -9.79 -1.47
C LEU A 81 1.69 -8.74 -0.90
N HIS A 82 1.84 -7.48 -1.31
CA HIS A 82 1.04 -6.36 -0.80
C HIS A 82 1.03 -6.26 0.74
N SER A 83 2.21 -6.42 1.35
CA SER A 83 2.35 -6.31 2.80
C SER A 83 1.81 -5.00 3.34
N ASP A 84 0.98 -5.11 4.38
CA ASP A 84 0.36 -3.98 5.06
C ASP A 84 1.29 -3.33 6.11
N TYR A 85 0.77 -2.32 6.81
CA TYR A 85 1.52 -1.62 7.85
C TYR A 85 1.95 -2.55 9.00
N THR A 86 1.10 -3.50 9.36
CA THR A 86 1.42 -4.49 10.40
C THR A 86 2.58 -5.37 9.97
N GLU A 87 2.54 -5.88 8.74
CA GLU A 87 3.59 -6.73 8.19
C GLU A 87 4.92 -5.98 7.99
N LEU A 88 4.88 -4.76 7.45
CA LEU A 88 6.08 -3.99 7.12
C LEU A 88 6.75 -3.38 8.36
N PHE A 89 5.96 -2.75 9.23
CA PHE A 89 6.45 -1.92 10.34
C PHE A 89 6.30 -2.60 11.70
N VAL A 90 5.09 -3.00 12.10
CA VAL A 90 4.82 -3.54 13.46
C VAL A 90 5.62 -4.81 13.71
N ASN A 91 5.68 -5.71 12.73
CA ASN A 91 6.47 -6.93 12.81
C ASN A 91 7.97 -6.72 12.50
N GLY A 92 8.42 -5.50 12.20
CA GLY A 92 9.83 -5.19 11.95
C GLY A 92 10.43 -5.75 10.64
N CYS A 93 9.61 -6.30 9.74
CA CYS A 93 10.08 -7.08 8.59
C CYS A 93 11.05 -6.31 7.68
N VAL A 94 10.80 -5.01 7.43
CA VAL A 94 11.62 -4.23 6.48
C VAL A 94 13.09 -4.21 6.91
N ASN A 95 13.39 -4.07 8.20
CA ASN A 95 14.76 -4.03 8.68
C ASN A 95 15.45 -5.38 8.51
N GLU A 96 14.82 -6.46 8.97
CA GLU A 96 15.35 -7.82 8.84
C GLU A 96 15.57 -8.23 7.37
N ALA A 97 14.61 -7.88 6.50
CA ALA A 97 14.69 -8.18 5.09
C ALA A 97 15.84 -7.45 4.39
N LEU A 98 16.11 -6.19 4.77
CA LEU A 98 17.24 -5.44 4.24
C LEU A 98 18.56 -5.94 4.79
N ASP A 99 18.66 -6.21 6.10
CA ASP A 99 19.86 -6.77 6.72
C ASP A 99 20.25 -8.10 6.07
N LYS A 100 19.28 -9.00 5.87
CA LYS A 100 19.50 -10.27 5.18
C LYS A 100 19.96 -10.08 3.73
N LYS A 101 19.44 -9.07 3.04
CA LYS A 101 19.75 -8.82 1.62
C LYS A 101 21.07 -8.09 1.41
N GLU A 102 21.48 -7.26 2.36
CA GLU A 102 22.74 -6.51 2.34
C GLU A 102 23.88 -7.30 2.99
N GLY A 103 23.56 -8.31 3.81
CA GLY A 103 24.51 -9.22 4.44
C GLY A 103 25.10 -8.71 5.76
N PHE A 104 24.56 -7.61 6.31
CA PHE A 104 25.01 -7.04 7.57
C PHE A 104 23.89 -6.23 8.24
N HIS A 105 23.97 -6.10 9.56
CA HIS A 105 23.04 -5.27 10.33
C HIS A 105 23.40 -3.79 10.20
N GLN A 106 22.39 -2.95 9.97
CA GLN A 106 22.58 -1.50 9.90
C GLN A 106 21.38 -0.75 10.47
N LYS A 107 21.66 0.24 11.33
CA LYS A 107 20.65 1.18 11.78
C LYS A 107 20.26 2.12 10.63
N ARG A 108 19.03 1.98 10.13
CA ARG A 108 18.46 2.79 9.04
C ARG A 108 17.36 3.69 9.55
N ARG A 109 17.06 4.76 8.80
CA ARG A 109 15.90 5.63 9.02
C ARG A 109 14.89 5.38 7.91
N TYR A 110 13.70 4.92 8.28
CA TYR A 110 12.66 4.53 7.33
C TYR A 110 11.64 5.64 7.12
N TYR A 111 11.34 5.89 5.85
CA TYR A 111 10.31 6.82 5.40
C TYR A 111 9.18 6.03 4.77
N TYR A 112 8.19 5.68 5.58
CA TYR A 112 7.00 5.00 5.09
C TYR A 112 6.13 5.95 4.28
N THR A 113 5.72 5.46 3.11
CA THR A 113 4.91 6.18 2.14
C THR A 113 3.84 5.28 1.56
N THR A 114 2.72 5.86 1.15
CA THR A 114 1.64 5.11 0.49
C THR A 114 0.90 5.98 -0.53
N PHE A 115 -0.08 5.39 -1.21
CA PHE A 115 -1.06 6.10 -2.02
C PHE A 115 -2.45 5.64 -1.64
N LEU A 116 -3.37 6.60 -1.50
CA LEU A 116 -4.79 6.38 -1.27
C LEU A 116 -5.60 6.71 -2.52
N ARG A 117 -6.85 6.29 -2.49
CA ARG A 117 -7.82 6.53 -3.56
C ARG A 117 -9.22 6.63 -2.98
N GLU A 118 -10.06 7.42 -3.64
CA GLU A 118 -11.50 7.45 -3.34
C GLU A 118 -12.06 6.01 -3.19
N PRO A 119 -12.67 5.65 -2.04
CA PRO A 119 -12.97 4.27 -1.67
C PRO A 119 -13.86 3.51 -2.64
N ILE A 120 -14.89 4.15 -3.18
CA ILE A 120 -15.83 3.53 -4.12
C ILE A 120 -15.09 3.19 -5.41
N SER A 121 -14.39 4.15 -5.98
CA SER A 121 -13.56 3.99 -7.18
C SER A 121 -12.48 2.93 -6.99
N ARG A 122 -11.87 2.85 -5.80
CA ARG A 122 -10.88 1.83 -5.46
C ARG A 122 -11.50 0.45 -5.42
N PHE A 123 -12.63 0.30 -4.73
CA PHE A 123 -13.37 -0.96 -4.60
C PHE A 123 -13.80 -1.49 -5.97
N ILE A 124 -14.41 -0.64 -6.80
CA ILE A 124 -14.82 -1.00 -8.18
C ILE A 124 -13.60 -1.39 -9.03
N SER A 125 -12.49 -0.68 -8.87
CA SER A 125 -11.24 -1.03 -9.57
C SER A 125 -10.69 -2.38 -9.13
N GLU A 126 -10.91 -2.76 -7.88
CA GLU A 126 -10.55 -4.07 -7.33
C GLU A 126 -11.44 -5.16 -7.88
N TYR A 127 -12.76 -4.99 -7.80
CA TYR A 127 -13.75 -5.86 -8.43
C TYR A 127 -13.37 -6.18 -9.88
N ARG A 128 -13.16 -5.15 -10.72
CA ARG A 128 -12.78 -5.36 -12.12
C ARG A 128 -11.47 -6.12 -12.28
N HIS A 129 -10.56 -6.07 -11.31
CA HIS A 129 -9.30 -6.79 -11.39
C HIS A 129 -9.49 -8.26 -11.00
N VAL A 130 -10.30 -8.51 -9.98
CA VAL A 130 -10.67 -9.84 -9.49
C VAL A 130 -11.48 -10.58 -10.54
N ASN A 131 -12.47 -9.91 -11.16
CA ASN A 131 -13.25 -10.43 -12.29
C ASN A 131 -12.38 -10.87 -13.48
N ARG A 132 -11.13 -10.35 -13.61
CA ARG A 132 -10.14 -10.81 -14.61
C ARG A 132 -9.04 -11.72 -14.03
N GLY A 133 -9.32 -12.39 -12.91
CA GLY A 133 -8.46 -13.42 -12.32
C GLY A 133 -7.49 -12.95 -11.23
N ALA A 134 -7.54 -11.71 -10.75
CA ALA A 134 -6.69 -11.30 -9.62
C ALA A 134 -7.22 -11.88 -8.29
N THR A 135 -6.37 -12.60 -7.54
CA THR A 135 -6.74 -13.15 -6.22
C THR A 135 -5.89 -12.60 -5.09
N TRP A 136 -4.61 -12.30 -5.37
CA TRP A 136 -3.58 -12.02 -4.35
C TRP A 136 -3.47 -13.09 -3.25
N ILE A 137 -3.83 -14.33 -3.57
CA ILE A 137 -3.86 -15.44 -2.61
C ILE A 137 -2.52 -15.73 -1.93
N ALA A 138 -1.41 -15.33 -2.54
CA ALA A 138 -0.06 -15.46 -1.96
C ALA A 138 0.29 -14.37 -0.91
N SER A 139 -0.66 -13.51 -0.53
CA SER A 139 -0.50 -12.56 0.59
C SER A 139 -0.41 -13.33 1.89
N ARG A 140 0.51 -12.94 2.77
CA ARG A 140 0.81 -13.72 3.99
C ARG A 140 -0.05 -13.32 5.18
N HIS A 141 -0.45 -12.04 5.25
CA HIS A 141 -1.30 -11.52 6.32
C HIS A 141 -0.69 -11.77 7.70
N ILE A 142 0.64 -11.65 7.83
CA ILE A 142 1.33 -11.94 9.10
C ILE A 142 0.94 -10.89 10.14
N CYS A 143 0.37 -11.35 11.25
CA CYS A 143 0.09 -10.52 12.42
C CYS A 143 0.37 -11.35 13.68
N ASN A 144 1.01 -10.74 14.68
CA ASN A 144 1.54 -11.45 15.86
C ASN A 144 2.41 -12.67 15.47
N GLY A 145 3.26 -12.50 14.46
CA GLY A 145 4.25 -13.50 14.05
C GLY A 145 3.71 -14.71 13.28
N ARG A 146 2.41 -14.78 12.96
CA ARG A 146 1.82 -15.90 12.21
C ARG A 146 0.80 -15.44 11.15
N PRO A 147 0.54 -16.25 10.11
CA PRO A 147 -0.60 -16.03 9.22
C PRO A 147 -1.94 -16.32 9.95
N PRO A 148 -3.07 -15.79 9.46
CA PRO A 148 -4.39 -16.16 9.94
C PRO A 148 -4.71 -17.61 9.59
N THR A 149 -5.55 -18.23 10.42
CA THR A 149 -6.19 -19.51 10.09
C THR A 149 -7.32 -19.31 9.07
N ALA A 150 -7.82 -20.40 8.48
CA ALA A 150 -8.96 -20.35 7.56
C ALA A 150 -10.24 -19.83 8.22
N ASP A 151 -10.40 -20.03 9.54
CA ASP A 151 -11.55 -19.54 10.30
C ASP A 151 -11.44 -18.04 10.61
N GLU A 152 -10.21 -17.55 10.86
CA GLU A 152 -9.96 -16.12 11.10
C GLU A 152 -10.05 -15.29 9.81
N LEU A 153 -9.70 -15.88 8.67
CA LEU A 153 -9.78 -15.21 7.37
C LEU A 153 -10.28 -16.15 6.26
N PRO A 154 -11.61 -16.40 6.20
CA PRO A 154 -12.20 -17.22 5.15
C PRO A 154 -12.05 -16.57 3.77
N ILE A 155 -11.88 -17.42 2.74
CA ILE A 155 -11.71 -16.97 1.35
C ILE A 155 -13.06 -16.97 0.64
N CYS A 156 -13.34 -15.94 -0.17
CA CYS A 156 -14.59 -15.80 -0.92
C CYS A 156 -14.70 -16.65 -2.20
N PHE A 157 -13.68 -17.45 -2.50
CA PHE A 157 -13.56 -18.16 -3.76
C PHE A 157 -12.75 -19.44 -3.56
N ASP A 158 -12.88 -20.38 -4.50
CA ASP A 158 -12.09 -21.61 -4.50
C ASP A 158 -10.63 -21.30 -4.82
N PRO A 159 -9.66 -21.59 -3.94
CA PRO A 159 -8.25 -21.25 -4.15
C PRO A 159 -7.60 -21.96 -5.35
N LEU A 160 -8.17 -23.07 -5.83
CA LEU A 160 -7.70 -23.80 -7.01
C LEU A 160 -8.18 -23.19 -8.32
N ILE A 161 -9.35 -22.56 -8.31
CA ILE A 161 -10.01 -22.00 -9.51
C ILE A 161 -9.77 -20.48 -9.59
N GLY A 162 -9.74 -19.79 -8.45
CA GLY A 162 -9.73 -18.34 -8.37
C GLY A 162 -11.14 -17.75 -8.39
N TRP A 163 -11.22 -16.45 -8.68
CA TRP A 163 -12.47 -15.68 -8.67
C TRP A 163 -12.69 -14.93 -10.00
N GLU A 164 -12.16 -15.49 -11.09
CA GLU A 164 -12.37 -14.98 -12.44
C GLU A 164 -13.85 -15.07 -12.83
N GLY A 165 -14.35 -14.06 -13.54
CA GLY A 165 -15.75 -14.02 -13.95
C GLY A 165 -16.75 -13.61 -12.86
N VAL A 166 -16.31 -13.40 -11.60
CA VAL A 166 -17.21 -12.96 -10.51
C VAL A 166 -18.03 -11.74 -10.89
N THR A 167 -19.32 -11.76 -10.60
CA THR A 167 -20.22 -10.61 -10.77
C THR A 167 -20.04 -9.58 -9.66
N ILE A 168 -20.52 -8.35 -9.87
CA ILE A 168 -20.45 -7.32 -8.81
C ILE A 168 -21.28 -7.71 -7.58
N ASP A 169 -22.39 -8.44 -7.78
CA ASP A 169 -23.26 -8.89 -6.70
C ASP A 169 -22.57 -9.94 -5.84
N GLU A 170 -21.99 -10.98 -6.45
CA GLU A 170 -21.20 -12.00 -5.72
C GLU A 170 -20.01 -11.37 -4.98
N PHE A 171 -19.31 -10.42 -5.62
CA PHE A 171 -18.19 -9.71 -5.02
C PHE A 171 -18.64 -8.87 -3.80
N ASN A 172 -19.79 -8.21 -3.89
CA ASN A 172 -20.39 -7.43 -2.79
C ASN A 172 -21.05 -8.30 -1.71
N TYR A 173 -21.41 -9.54 -2.02
CA TYR A 173 -22.16 -10.39 -1.12
C TYR A 173 -21.27 -11.15 -0.15
N CYS A 174 -20.06 -11.56 -0.56
CA CYS A 174 -19.16 -12.29 0.33
C CYS A 174 -18.77 -11.43 1.56
N PRO A 175 -19.12 -11.85 2.80
CA PRO A 175 -18.87 -11.04 4.00
C PRO A 175 -17.37 -10.92 4.31
N PHE A 176 -16.55 -11.87 3.86
CA PHE A 176 -15.10 -11.94 4.09
C PHE A 176 -14.27 -11.25 3.01
N ASN A 177 -14.90 -10.50 2.09
CA ASN A 177 -14.19 -9.87 1.00
C ASN A 177 -13.20 -8.80 1.52
N LEU A 178 -11.91 -9.09 1.38
CA LEU A 178 -10.80 -8.20 1.76
C LEU A 178 -10.77 -6.87 1.00
N ALA A 179 -11.59 -6.70 -0.03
CA ALA A 179 -11.79 -5.41 -0.66
C ALA A 179 -12.49 -4.41 0.28
N PHE A 180 -13.30 -4.85 1.25
CA PHE A 180 -13.94 -3.96 2.20
C PHE A 180 -12.94 -3.32 3.16
N ASN A 181 -13.07 -2.01 3.38
CA ASN A 181 -12.23 -1.20 4.26
C ASN A 181 -10.73 -1.51 4.09
N ARG A 182 -10.30 -1.75 2.84
CA ARG A 182 -8.95 -2.22 2.54
C ARG A 182 -7.91 -1.19 2.95
N GLN A 183 -8.15 0.09 2.71
CA GLN A 183 -7.16 1.12 3.02
C GLN A 183 -6.98 1.22 4.53
N THR A 184 -8.08 1.31 5.27
CA THR A 184 -8.05 1.34 6.73
C THR A 184 -7.39 0.09 7.31
N ARG A 185 -7.79 -1.11 6.89
CA ARG A 185 -7.18 -2.37 7.36
C ARG A 185 -5.68 -2.43 7.05
N MET A 186 -5.25 -2.01 5.86
CA MET A 186 -3.84 -2.11 5.46
C MET A 186 -2.95 -1.02 6.08
N LEU A 187 -3.52 0.00 6.71
CA LEU A 187 -2.80 1.08 7.39
C LEU A 187 -2.83 0.94 8.91
N ALA A 188 -3.82 0.22 9.44
CA ALA A 188 -3.94 -0.02 10.86
C ALA A 188 -2.86 -0.99 11.37
N ASP A 189 -2.49 -0.81 12.63
CA ASP A 189 -1.84 -1.81 13.44
C ASP A 189 -2.89 -2.84 13.88
N LEU A 190 -2.95 -3.96 13.17
CA LEU A 190 -3.96 -5.00 13.39
C LEU A 190 -3.74 -5.73 14.72
N THR A 191 -2.57 -5.59 15.36
CA THR A 191 -2.32 -6.20 16.69
C THR A 191 -3.23 -5.58 17.75
N ARG A 192 -3.63 -4.31 17.58
CA ARG A 192 -4.54 -3.58 18.48
C ARG A 192 -5.98 -4.13 18.51
N ILE A 193 -6.34 -4.93 17.50
CA ILE A 193 -7.66 -5.54 17.38
C ILE A 193 -7.60 -7.08 17.38
N GLY A 194 -6.52 -7.67 17.92
CA GLY A 194 -6.38 -9.14 17.96
C GLY A 194 -6.17 -9.76 16.57
N CYS A 195 -5.51 -9.05 15.67
CA CYS A 195 -5.22 -9.49 14.30
C CYS A 195 -6.50 -9.79 13.50
N TYR A 196 -6.62 -10.98 12.90
CA TYR A 196 -7.79 -11.37 12.10
C TYR A 196 -8.86 -12.10 12.93
N SER A 197 -8.59 -12.40 14.20
CA SER A 197 -9.59 -12.99 15.09
C SER A 197 -10.78 -12.05 15.27
N GLN A 198 -11.98 -12.60 15.15
CA GLN A 198 -13.23 -11.90 15.43
C GLN A 198 -13.69 -12.08 16.87
N LEU A 199 -12.90 -12.78 17.71
CA LEU A 199 -13.25 -13.07 19.10
C LEU A 199 -12.76 -11.94 20.02
N GLY A 200 -13.58 -11.59 21.00
CA GLY A 200 -13.19 -10.78 22.17
C GLY A 200 -13.28 -9.26 22.00
N ILE A 201 -13.61 -8.74 20.82
CA ILE A 201 -13.87 -7.31 20.60
C ILE A 201 -15.14 -7.15 19.76
N GLU A 202 -16.08 -6.33 20.25
CA GLU A 202 -17.29 -5.96 19.52
C GLU A 202 -16.96 -5.26 18.19
N ASN A 203 -17.75 -5.51 17.14
CA ASN A 203 -17.47 -5.01 15.79
C ASN A 203 -17.33 -3.48 15.72
N GLU A 204 -18.19 -2.73 16.42
CA GLU A 204 -18.12 -1.26 16.43
C GLU A 204 -16.84 -0.75 17.10
N GLN A 205 -16.44 -1.38 18.21
CA GLN A 205 -15.20 -1.05 18.90
C GLN A 205 -13.98 -1.40 18.05
N ARG A 206 -14.02 -2.55 17.36
CA ARG A 206 -12.99 -3.01 16.44
C ARG A 206 -12.79 -2.00 15.31
N ASP A 207 -13.87 -1.57 14.68
CA ASP A 207 -13.87 -0.61 13.58
C ASP A 207 -13.29 0.74 14.03
N ARG A 208 -13.71 1.23 15.21
CA ARG A 208 -13.19 2.46 15.79
C ARG A 208 -11.68 2.39 16.06
N ILE A 209 -11.18 1.31 16.67
CA ILE A 209 -9.75 1.13 16.95
C ILE A 209 -8.95 1.06 15.65
N MET A 210 -9.45 0.31 14.66
CA MET A 210 -8.79 0.15 13.37
C MET A 210 -8.68 1.48 12.61
N LEU A 211 -9.76 2.26 12.58
CA LEU A 211 -9.80 3.56 11.93
C LEU A 211 -8.89 4.58 12.60
N GLU A 212 -8.93 4.68 13.93
CA GLU A 212 -8.03 5.59 14.66
C GLU A 212 -6.56 5.20 14.45
N SER A 213 -6.25 3.91 14.45
CA SER A 213 -4.91 3.42 14.15
C SER A 213 -4.47 3.77 12.72
N ALA A 214 -5.33 3.60 11.71
CA ALA A 214 -5.03 3.95 10.34
C ALA A 214 -4.78 5.46 10.17
N LYS A 215 -5.60 6.30 10.82
CA LYS A 215 -5.43 7.76 10.84
C LYS A 215 -4.13 8.17 11.53
N GLU A 216 -3.79 7.55 12.66
CA GLU A 216 -2.51 7.75 13.35
C GLU A 216 -1.32 7.38 12.44
N THR A 217 -1.37 6.21 11.79
CA THR A 217 -0.36 5.78 10.82
C THR A 217 -0.17 6.80 9.71
N LEU A 218 -1.25 7.28 9.08
CA LEU A 218 -1.18 8.28 8.00
C LEU A 218 -0.59 9.61 8.47
N ARG A 219 -0.95 10.08 9.68
CA ARG A 219 -0.37 11.31 10.27
C ARG A 219 1.13 11.18 10.54
N ASN A 220 1.60 9.96 10.83
CA ASN A 220 3.00 9.67 11.12
C ASN A 220 3.82 9.31 9.86
N MET A 221 3.17 9.06 8.71
CA MET A 221 3.89 8.91 7.44
C MET A 221 4.43 10.26 6.97
N VAL A 222 5.65 10.25 6.43
CA VAL A 222 6.23 11.47 5.86
C VAL A 222 5.47 11.93 4.62
N PHE A 223 4.89 11.00 3.86
CA PHE A 223 4.12 11.30 2.67
C PHE A 223 3.08 10.22 2.38
N PHE A 224 1.91 10.63 1.95
CA PHE A 224 0.99 9.80 1.19
C PHE A 224 0.42 10.59 0.01
N GLY A 225 0.25 9.91 -1.13
CA GLY A 225 -0.37 10.50 -2.31
C GLY A 225 -1.86 10.17 -2.40
N ILE A 226 -2.61 10.98 -3.15
CA ILE A 226 -4.01 10.73 -3.48
C ILE A 226 -4.12 10.53 -4.99
N LYS A 227 -4.69 9.39 -5.42
CA LYS A 227 -4.81 9.03 -6.84
C LYS A 227 -5.56 10.10 -7.65
N GLU A 228 -6.55 10.75 -7.06
CA GLU A 228 -7.35 11.80 -7.70
C GLU A 228 -6.59 13.13 -7.84
N ARG A 229 -5.45 13.28 -7.14
CA ARG A 229 -4.64 14.51 -7.06
C ARG A 229 -3.16 14.19 -7.36
N MET A 230 -2.90 13.54 -8.49
CA MET A 230 -1.55 13.04 -8.84
C MET A 230 -0.50 14.15 -8.92
N ASP A 231 -0.83 15.32 -9.49
CA ASP A 231 0.12 16.44 -9.62
C ASP A 231 0.44 17.06 -8.25
N ASP A 232 -0.56 17.22 -7.38
CA ASP A 232 -0.33 17.69 -6.00
C ASP A 232 0.48 16.66 -5.19
N SER A 233 0.19 15.37 -5.39
CA SER A 233 0.95 14.28 -4.77
C SER A 233 2.41 14.28 -5.23
N GLN A 234 2.66 14.57 -6.51
CA GLN A 234 4.02 14.76 -7.04
C GLN A 234 4.69 15.92 -6.33
N PHE A 235 4.06 17.10 -6.34
CA PHE A 235 4.59 18.31 -5.72
C PHE A 235 4.92 18.08 -4.24
N MET A 236 4.02 17.45 -3.48
CA MET A 236 4.25 17.14 -2.07
C MET A 236 5.43 16.19 -1.88
N PHE A 237 5.50 15.09 -2.63
CA PHE A 237 6.63 14.16 -2.55
C PHE A 237 7.97 14.86 -2.83
N GLU A 238 8.02 15.64 -3.91
CA GLU A 238 9.24 16.32 -4.32
C GLU A 238 9.75 17.30 -3.26
N ASN A 239 8.85 18.09 -2.66
CA ASN A 239 9.21 19.06 -1.62
C ASN A 239 9.58 18.39 -0.29
N LEU A 240 8.84 17.34 0.11
CA LEU A 240 9.07 16.67 1.39
C LEU A 240 10.40 15.91 1.39
N PHE A 241 10.74 15.22 0.29
CA PHE A 241 11.98 14.45 0.18
C PHE A 241 13.14 15.26 -0.41
N GLY A 242 12.90 16.43 -1.00
CA GLY A 242 13.93 17.19 -1.73
C GLY A 242 14.42 16.45 -2.98
N LEU A 243 13.52 15.72 -3.64
CA LEU A 243 13.77 14.94 -4.86
C LEU A 243 12.93 15.52 -6.00
N LYS A 244 13.27 15.23 -7.26
CA LYS A 244 12.50 15.65 -8.43
C LYS A 244 12.19 14.49 -9.35
N PHE A 245 11.01 14.51 -9.96
CA PHE A 245 10.71 13.60 -11.07
C PHE A 245 10.94 14.29 -12.41
N THR A 246 11.46 13.53 -13.37
CA THR A 246 11.69 13.97 -14.76
C THR A 246 10.43 13.93 -15.63
N ARG A 247 9.32 13.42 -15.10
CA ARG A 247 8.01 13.31 -15.77
C ARG A 247 6.88 13.65 -14.82
N LYS A 248 5.70 13.97 -15.37
CA LYS A 248 4.48 14.23 -14.56
C LYS A 248 3.74 12.95 -14.22
N LEU A 249 3.38 12.75 -12.96
CA LEU A 249 2.61 11.59 -12.50
C LEU A 249 1.23 11.51 -13.16
N SER A 250 0.61 12.65 -13.45
CA SER A 250 -0.70 12.74 -14.11
C SER A 250 -0.74 12.14 -15.52
N GLU A 251 0.41 12.02 -16.21
CA GLU A 251 0.50 11.36 -17.52
C GLU A 251 0.12 9.87 -17.45
N TRP A 252 0.18 9.25 -16.28
CA TRP A 252 -0.20 7.84 -16.03
C TRP A 252 -1.46 7.68 -15.17
N SER A 253 -2.47 8.52 -15.41
CA SER A 253 -3.73 8.58 -14.63
C SER A 253 -4.90 7.73 -15.15
N LYS A 254 -4.73 6.97 -16.25
CA LYS A 254 -5.83 6.18 -16.86
C LYS A 254 -6.43 5.19 -15.84
N SER A 255 -7.69 5.40 -15.50
CA SER A 255 -8.49 4.48 -14.69
C SER A 255 -9.52 3.78 -15.56
N LYS A 256 -9.64 2.46 -15.41
CA LYS A 256 -10.72 1.67 -16.02
C LYS A 256 -11.93 1.51 -15.09
N SER A 257 -11.99 2.20 -13.95
CA SER A 257 -13.10 2.03 -12.98
C SER A 257 -14.39 2.71 -13.41
N ASN A 258 -14.31 3.81 -14.17
CA ASN A 258 -15.46 4.69 -14.41
C ASN A 258 -16.48 4.08 -15.37
N ASP A 259 -16.10 3.05 -16.13
CA ASP A 259 -16.97 2.43 -17.13
C ASP A 259 -17.83 1.29 -16.54
N THR A 260 -17.77 1.04 -15.23
CA THR A 260 -18.59 0.00 -14.59
C THR A 260 -19.93 0.59 -14.20
N GLN A 261 -21.00 0.08 -14.81
CA GLN A 261 -22.37 0.39 -14.39
C GLN A 261 -22.69 -0.32 -13.08
N ILE A 262 -23.23 0.43 -12.12
CA ILE A 262 -23.58 -0.03 -10.77
C ILE A 262 -24.93 0.57 -10.43
N THR A 263 -25.83 -0.25 -9.87
CA THR A 263 -27.15 0.22 -9.41
C THR A 263 -27.02 1.05 -8.13
N GLU A 264 -28.03 1.85 -7.79
CA GLU A 264 -28.04 2.59 -6.52
C GLU A 264 -27.93 1.66 -5.31
N GLU A 265 -28.61 0.51 -5.33
CA GLU A 265 -28.54 -0.48 -4.25
C GLU A 265 -27.12 -1.03 -4.07
N GLN A 266 -26.46 -1.41 -5.17
CA GLN A 266 -25.07 -1.87 -5.13
C GLN A 266 -24.14 -0.77 -4.62
N LEU A 267 -24.34 0.47 -5.05
CA LEU A 267 -23.54 1.62 -4.60
C LEU A 267 -23.70 1.86 -3.08
N GLU A 268 -24.92 1.84 -2.57
CA GLU A 268 -25.18 2.02 -1.14
C GLU A 268 -24.54 0.89 -0.31
N ARG A 269 -24.62 -0.35 -0.79
CA ARG A 269 -23.92 -1.47 -0.14
C ARG A 269 -22.41 -1.28 -0.14
N ILE A 270 -21.82 -0.82 -1.25
CA ILE A 270 -20.38 -0.55 -1.32
C ILE A 270 -20.00 0.56 -0.33
N LYS A 271 -20.79 1.64 -0.23
CA LYS A 271 -20.56 2.72 0.75
C LYS A 271 -20.61 2.19 2.17
N GLN A 272 -21.66 1.48 2.54
CA GLN A 272 -21.83 0.91 3.88
C GLN A 272 -20.69 -0.03 4.26
N ARG A 273 -20.24 -0.88 3.34
CA ARG A 273 -19.16 -1.85 3.60
C ARG A 273 -17.76 -1.25 3.50
N ASN A 274 -17.61 -0.03 3.00
CA ASN A 274 -16.35 0.73 2.95
C ASN A 274 -16.42 1.99 3.82
N HIS A 275 -17.29 2.03 4.83
CA HIS A 275 -17.54 3.23 5.65
C HIS A 275 -16.28 3.74 6.37
N LEU A 276 -15.35 2.86 6.78
CA LEU A 276 -14.09 3.28 7.40
C LEU A 276 -13.09 3.83 6.39
N ASP A 277 -13.10 3.33 5.14
CA ASP A 277 -12.26 3.89 4.08
C ASP A 277 -12.78 5.29 3.66
N ILE A 278 -14.08 5.57 3.85
CA ILE A 278 -14.75 6.83 3.51
C ILE A 278 -14.44 7.95 4.52
N GLU A 279 -14.27 7.61 5.79
CA GLU A 279 -13.99 8.55 6.88
C GLU A 279 -12.53 9.03 6.93
#